data_AF-A0A6G1CD68-F1
#
_entry.id   AF-A0A6G1CD68-F1
#
_cell.length_a   1.000
_cell.length_b   1.000
_cell.length_c   1.000
_cell.angle_alpha   90.00
_cell.angle_beta   90.00
_cell.angle_gamma   90.00
#
_symmetry.space_group_name_H-M   'P 1'
#
loop_
_entity.id
_entity.type
_entity.pdbx_description
1 polymer ?
#
loop_
_entity_poly.entity_id
_entity_poly.type
_entity_poly.pdbx_seq_one_letter_code
_entity_poly.pdbx_strand_id
1 'polypeptide(L)'
;MVKPPSSSAAPGGAGGRGPAHHRTRLLLLLLLAVAACASTAGFLLRGAMLDACDEARGDSSAVATARTGAVAGSPLGFMRSKLVLLVSHELSLSGGPLLLMELAFLLRQVGSQVVWITNQRSEETNDVTYSLEHKMLSHGVQVLPARGQEAIDNALKADLVVLNTAVAGKWLDAVLKDHVPQVLPKILWWIHEMRGHYFKLEYVKHLPLVAGAMIDSHTTAEYWKTRTHDRLKIQMPQTYVVHLGNSKELMEVAEDNVARRVLREHIRESLGVWSEDLVFAIINSVSRGKGQDLFLQAFYQSLQLIQQKKLKVPTMHAVVVGSDMNAQTKFETQLREFVVKNAIQDQVHFVNKTLAVAPYLAAIDVLVQNSQVSHNFDAAPFFLFFPVH
;
A
#
# COMPACT_ATOMS: atom_id res chain seq x y z
N MET A 1 30.05 0.14 67.08
CA MET A 1 31.24 -0.72 67.30
C MET A 1 31.05 -1.90 66.35
N VAL A 2 31.86 -2.22 65.34
CA VAL A 2 33.32 -2.21 65.16
C VAL A 2 33.66 -2.00 63.67
N LYS A 3 34.87 -1.46 63.40
CA LYS A 3 35.49 -1.14 62.10
C LYS A 3 35.92 -2.39 61.26
N PRO A 4 36.29 -2.21 59.97
CA PRO A 4 36.36 -3.23 58.91
C PRO A 4 37.81 -3.73 58.65
N PRO A 5 38.06 -4.49 57.57
CA PRO A 5 39.38 -4.53 56.94
C PRO A 5 39.46 -3.70 55.65
N SER A 6 40.70 -3.36 55.35
CA SER A 6 41.23 -2.27 54.55
C SER A 6 41.39 -2.55 53.06
N SER A 7 41.44 -1.44 52.33
CA SER A 7 41.85 -1.19 50.95
C SER A 7 43.26 -1.66 50.56
N SER A 8 43.46 -1.93 49.26
CA SER A 8 44.72 -1.64 48.57
C SER A 8 44.48 -1.09 47.15
N ALA A 9 44.75 0.21 47.03
CA ALA A 9 45.34 0.99 45.94
C ALA A 9 45.09 0.62 44.45
N ALA A 10 44.55 1.62 43.72
CA ALA A 10 44.81 1.88 42.30
C ALA A 10 46.21 2.52 42.11
N PRO A 11 46.74 2.55 40.88
CA PRO A 11 46.53 3.73 40.02
C PRO A 11 46.22 3.33 38.56
N GLY A 12 45.38 4.06 37.81
CA GLY A 12 45.74 5.34 37.22
C GLY A 12 46.29 5.13 35.80
N GLY A 13 45.44 5.31 34.78
CA GLY A 13 45.82 5.15 33.37
C GLY A 13 44.84 5.84 32.44
N ALA A 14 44.86 7.17 32.44
CA ALA A 14 44.20 7.99 31.42
C ALA A 14 44.93 7.83 30.08
N GLY A 15 44.37 7.01 29.18
CA GLY A 15 44.86 6.85 27.82
C GLY A 15 44.47 8.05 26.95
N GLY A 16 45.44 8.93 26.70
CA GLY A 16 45.30 10.06 25.78
C GLY A 16 44.94 9.60 24.36
N ARG A 17 43.87 10.18 23.80
CA ARG A 17 43.51 10.05 22.38
C ARG A 17 44.57 10.78 21.55
N GLY A 18 45.42 10.02 20.87
CA GLY A 18 46.46 10.55 20.00
C GLY A 18 45.93 11.29 18.76
N PRO A 19 46.79 12.09 18.10
CA PRO A 19 46.46 12.95 16.96
C PRO A 19 46.07 12.18 15.68
N ALA A 20 46.20 10.85 15.68
CA ALA A 20 45.79 9.98 14.58
C ALA A 20 44.26 9.95 14.40
N HIS A 21 43.48 9.92 15.50
CA HIS A 21 42.02 9.87 15.43
C HIS A 21 41.38 11.13 14.84
N HIS A 22 42.05 12.28 14.99
CA HIS A 22 41.53 13.54 14.48
C HIS A 22 41.74 13.66 12.96
N ARG A 23 42.87 13.13 12.45
CA ARG A 23 43.16 13.05 11.01
C ARG A 23 42.21 12.11 10.27
N THR A 24 41.87 10.95 10.86
CA THR A 24 40.92 10.01 10.24
C THR A 24 39.50 10.58 10.17
N ARG A 25 39.06 11.33 11.19
CA ARG A 25 37.75 12.02 11.17
C ARG A 25 37.70 13.17 10.16
N LEU A 26 38.79 13.92 10.02
CA LEU A 26 38.89 14.99 9.02
C LEU A 26 38.88 14.44 7.59
N LEU A 27 39.55 13.31 7.35
CA LEU A 27 39.54 12.62 6.07
C LEU A 27 38.14 12.09 5.70
N LEU A 28 37.41 11.55 6.68
CA LEU A 28 36.03 11.07 6.49
C LEU A 28 35.06 12.21 6.15
N LEU A 29 35.22 13.37 6.81
CA LEU A 29 34.40 14.57 6.53
C LEU A 29 34.71 15.16 5.15
N LEU A 30 35.98 15.15 4.73
CA LEU A 30 36.38 15.54 3.38
C LEU A 30 35.82 14.59 2.30
N LEU A 31 35.85 13.28 2.53
CA LEU A 31 35.27 12.30 1.61
C LEU A 31 33.74 12.45 1.50
N LEU A 32 33.05 12.71 2.62
CA LEU A 32 31.61 13.01 2.63
C LEU A 32 31.29 14.30 1.86
N ALA A 33 32.10 15.35 2.00
CA ALA A 33 31.91 16.60 1.28
C ALA A 33 32.13 16.43 -0.24
N VAL A 34 33.15 15.66 -0.66
CA VAL A 34 33.39 15.36 -2.08
C VAL A 34 32.25 14.53 -2.68
N ALA A 35 31.70 13.56 -1.95
CA ALA A 35 30.55 12.76 -2.39
C ALA A 35 29.27 13.60 -2.54
N ALA A 36 29.05 14.59 -1.66
CA ALA A 36 27.93 15.53 -1.76
C ALA A 36 28.08 16.52 -2.94
N CYS A 37 29.30 16.90 -3.31
CA CYS A 37 29.55 17.77 -4.47
C CYS A 37 29.47 17.00 -5.81
N ALA A 38 29.85 15.72 -5.84
CA ALA A 38 29.76 14.90 -7.06
C ALA A 38 28.31 14.56 -7.46
N SER A 39 27.42 14.40 -6.46
CA SER A 39 26.00 14.07 -6.69
C SER A 39 25.18 15.26 -7.21
N THR A 40 25.55 16.49 -6.85
CA THR A 40 24.89 17.71 -7.36
C THR A 40 25.36 18.09 -8.77
N ALA A 41 26.62 17.83 -9.12
CA ALA A 41 27.13 18.05 -10.48
C ALA A 41 26.56 17.01 -11.50
N GLY A 42 26.35 15.76 -11.08
CA GLY A 42 25.77 14.71 -11.93
C GLY A 42 24.30 14.95 -12.31
N PHE A 43 23.53 15.62 -11.45
CA PHE A 43 22.13 15.95 -11.74
C PHE A 43 21.97 17.15 -12.68
N LEU A 44 22.90 18.11 -12.65
CA LEU A 44 22.85 19.30 -13.52
C LEU A 44 23.36 19.01 -14.94
N LEU A 45 24.27 18.05 -15.12
CA LEU A 45 24.79 17.67 -16.45
C LEU A 45 23.93 16.64 -17.19
N ARG A 46 23.09 15.87 -16.49
CA ARG A 46 22.21 14.86 -17.12
C ARG A 46 20.90 15.45 -17.67
N GLY A 47 20.53 16.67 -17.25
CA GLY A 47 19.34 17.39 -17.73
C GLY A 47 19.52 18.14 -19.05
N ALA A 48 20.72 18.16 -19.63
CA ALA A 48 21.04 18.99 -20.80
C ALA A 48 21.50 18.21 -22.06
N MET A 49 21.45 16.87 -22.05
CA MET A 49 22.04 16.04 -23.12
C MET A 49 21.18 14.86 -23.61
N LEU A 50 19.85 14.97 -23.55
CA LEU A 50 18.96 14.02 -24.23
C LEU A 50 17.93 14.77 -25.08
N ASP A 51 18.43 15.37 -26.16
CA ASP A 51 17.62 15.67 -27.34
C ASP A 51 18.54 15.55 -28.57
N ALA A 52 18.45 14.42 -29.28
CA ALA A 52 18.81 14.26 -30.69
C ALA A 52 18.60 12.80 -31.13
N CYS A 53 17.59 12.62 -31.98
CA CYS A 53 17.51 11.63 -33.07
C CYS A 53 17.53 10.13 -32.72
N ASP A 54 16.36 9.48 -32.90
CA ASP A 54 16.30 8.30 -33.78
C ASP A 54 14.87 8.13 -34.34
N GLU A 55 14.66 8.60 -35.57
CA GLU A 55 13.63 8.10 -36.47
C GLU A 55 14.24 6.97 -37.31
N ALA A 56 13.69 5.75 -37.24
CA ALA A 56 13.35 4.95 -38.43
C ALA A 56 12.87 3.52 -38.11
N ARG A 57 11.68 3.23 -38.65
CA ARG A 57 11.17 1.95 -39.21
C ARG A 57 10.51 0.92 -38.28
N GLY A 58 9.21 0.75 -38.54
CA GLY A 58 8.44 -0.45 -38.23
C GLY A 58 6.93 -0.25 -38.36
N ASP A 59 6.42 -0.23 -39.58
CA ASP A 59 5.00 -0.10 -39.94
C ASP A 59 4.11 -1.15 -39.25
N SER A 60 3.00 -0.70 -38.66
CA SER A 60 1.74 -1.45 -38.58
C SER A 60 0.58 -0.47 -38.46
N SER A 61 0.07 -0.11 -39.62
CA SER A 61 -1.16 0.62 -39.91
C SER A 61 -2.34 0.21 -39.01
N ALA A 62 -2.74 1.08 -38.07
CA ALA A 62 -4.13 1.28 -37.64
C ALA A 62 -4.31 2.42 -36.60
N VAL A 63 -3.63 3.57 -36.71
CA VAL A 63 -4.00 4.78 -35.93
C VAL A 63 -3.70 6.03 -36.76
N ALA A 64 -4.51 6.30 -37.76
CA ALA A 64 -4.40 7.51 -38.58
C ALA A 64 -5.68 8.35 -38.48
N THR A 65 -5.97 8.85 -37.27
CA THR A 65 -6.86 10.01 -37.06
C THR A 65 -6.58 10.67 -35.71
N ALA A 66 -5.36 11.20 -35.54
CA ALA A 66 -5.07 12.19 -34.49
C ALA A 66 -3.78 12.95 -34.80
N ARG A 67 -3.76 13.71 -35.91
CA ARG A 67 -2.77 14.78 -36.12
C ARG A 67 -3.50 16.07 -36.48
N THR A 68 -4.14 16.64 -35.45
CA THR A 68 -4.41 18.08 -35.35
C THR A 68 -3.98 18.53 -33.96
N GLY A 69 -3.09 19.52 -33.91
CA GLY A 69 -2.39 19.96 -32.71
C GLY A 69 -3.28 20.64 -31.69
N ALA A 70 -3.60 19.92 -30.61
CA ALA A 70 -3.83 20.50 -29.30
C ALA A 70 -2.78 19.88 -28.37
N VAL A 71 -2.10 20.70 -27.56
CA VAL A 71 -1.44 20.19 -26.35
C VAL A 71 -2.54 19.48 -25.58
N ALA A 72 -2.53 18.15 -25.57
CA ALA A 72 -3.58 17.38 -24.91
C ALA A 72 -3.55 17.74 -23.43
N GLY A 73 -4.46 18.61 -23.00
CA GLY A 73 -4.64 18.92 -21.60
C GLY A 73 -4.89 17.63 -20.83
N SER A 74 -4.52 17.59 -19.55
CA SER A 74 -4.81 16.43 -18.70
C SER A 74 -6.27 16.00 -18.88
N PRO A 75 -6.57 14.69 -19.04
CA PRO A 75 -7.94 14.20 -19.20
C PRO A 75 -8.83 14.56 -18.01
N LEU A 76 -8.24 14.90 -16.86
CA LEU A 76 -8.93 15.41 -15.66
C LEU A 76 -9.04 16.94 -15.62
N GLY A 77 -8.76 17.65 -16.71
CA GLY A 77 -8.79 19.11 -16.77
C GLY A 77 -10.15 19.72 -16.38
N PHE A 78 -11.24 18.98 -16.59
CA PHE A 78 -12.59 19.39 -16.18
C PHE A 78 -12.80 19.46 -14.66
N MET A 79 -11.88 18.87 -13.88
CA MET A 79 -11.91 18.91 -12.41
C MET A 79 -11.24 20.15 -11.82
N ARG A 80 -10.59 20.97 -12.66
CA ARG A 80 -9.92 22.20 -12.19
C ARG A 80 -10.88 23.09 -11.39
N SER A 81 -10.42 23.56 -10.24
CA SER A 81 -11.16 24.41 -9.29
C SER A 81 -12.37 23.76 -8.62
N LYS A 82 -12.68 22.49 -8.90
CA LYS A 82 -13.78 21.76 -8.27
C LYS A 82 -13.44 21.38 -6.84
N LEU A 83 -14.44 21.43 -5.95
CA LEU A 83 -14.34 20.91 -4.60
C LEU A 83 -14.76 19.44 -4.57
N VAL A 84 -13.81 18.57 -4.25
CA VAL A 84 -14.01 17.13 -4.15
C VAL A 84 -13.87 16.68 -2.70
N LEU A 85 -14.91 16.02 -2.19
CA LEU A 85 -14.93 15.45 -0.86
C LEU A 85 -14.74 13.93 -0.95
N LEU A 86 -13.69 13.42 -0.32
CA LEU A 86 -13.37 11.99 -0.29
C LEU A 86 -13.68 11.46 1.11
N VAL A 87 -14.65 10.55 1.23
CA VAL A 87 -15.13 10.04 2.52
C VAL A 87 -14.66 8.61 2.70
N SER A 88 -13.79 8.39 3.67
CA SER A 88 -13.31 7.05 4.05
C SER A 88 -13.61 6.76 5.52
N HIS A 89 -13.88 5.49 5.83
CA HIS A 89 -14.10 5.07 7.20
C HIS A 89 -12.78 4.87 7.98
N GLU A 90 -11.66 4.76 7.27
CA GLU A 90 -10.32 4.60 7.81
C GLU A 90 -9.26 5.36 6.97
N LEU A 91 -8.12 5.67 7.60
CA LEU A 91 -6.89 6.09 6.94
C LEU A 91 -5.78 5.11 7.33
N SER A 92 -5.56 4.12 6.47
CA SER A 92 -4.67 2.98 6.74
C SER A 92 -3.93 2.54 5.48
N LEU A 93 -3.02 1.57 5.61
CA LEU A 93 -2.27 0.97 4.49
C LEU A 93 -3.06 -0.15 3.78
N SER A 94 -4.39 -0.06 3.77
CA SER A 94 -5.25 -0.98 3.04
C SER A 94 -5.50 -0.47 1.61
N GLY A 95 -5.93 -1.36 0.71
CA GLY A 95 -6.06 -1.03 -0.71
C GLY A 95 -6.99 0.16 -0.99
N GLY A 96 -8.20 0.18 -0.40
CA GLY A 96 -9.19 1.23 -0.63
C GLY A 96 -8.69 2.64 -0.28
N PRO A 97 -8.24 2.89 0.97
CA PRO A 97 -7.64 4.16 1.36
C PRO A 97 -6.44 4.59 0.51
N LEU A 98 -5.55 3.66 0.13
CA LEU A 98 -4.40 4.00 -0.71
C LEU A 98 -4.83 4.43 -2.12
N LEU A 99 -5.81 3.75 -2.72
CA LEU A 99 -6.37 4.13 -4.03
C LEU A 99 -7.06 5.49 -3.98
N LEU A 100 -7.85 5.73 -2.93
CA LEU A 100 -8.52 7.01 -2.75
C LEU A 100 -7.50 8.15 -2.56
N MET A 101 -6.37 7.86 -1.90
CA MET A 101 -5.26 8.81 -1.73
C MET A 101 -4.57 9.13 -3.06
N GLU A 102 -4.29 8.12 -3.91
CA GLU A 102 -3.76 8.37 -5.25
C GLU A 102 -4.72 9.21 -6.10
N LEU A 103 -6.03 8.93 -6.05
CA LEU A 103 -7.04 9.79 -6.69
C LEU A 103 -6.99 11.22 -6.14
N ALA A 104 -6.85 11.39 -4.82
CA ALA A 104 -6.71 12.70 -4.20
C ALA A 104 -5.53 13.48 -4.78
N PHE A 105 -4.37 12.83 -4.95
CA PHE A 105 -3.17 13.47 -5.50
C PHE A 105 -3.35 13.83 -6.98
N LEU A 106 -3.93 12.96 -7.79
CA LEU A 106 -4.23 13.25 -9.20
C LEU A 106 -5.17 14.46 -9.33
N LEU A 107 -6.20 14.54 -8.48
CA LEU A 107 -7.14 15.67 -8.45
C LEU A 107 -6.44 16.98 -8.03
N ARG A 108 -5.53 16.92 -7.05
CA ARG A 108 -4.72 18.07 -6.64
C ARG A 108 -3.78 18.55 -7.75
N GLN A 109 -3.14 17.64 -8.49
CA GLN A 109 -2.25 17.98 -9.60
C GLN A 109 -2.96 18.77 -10.71
N VAL A 110 -4.26 18.53 -10.94
CA VAL A 110 -5.05 19.30 -11.92
C VAL A 110 -5.71 20.56 -11.35
N GLY A 111 -5.45 20.89 -10.08
CA GLY A 111 -5.93 22.11 -9.43
C GLY A 111 -7.31 21.99 -8.79
N SER A 112 -7.78 20.79 -8.47
CA SER A 112 -9.01 20.60 -7.67
C SER A 112 -8.74 20.92 -6.20
N GLN A 113 -9.75 21.38 -5.47
CA GLN A 113 -9.72 21.43 -4.01
C GLN A 113 -10.16 20.06 -3.48
N VAL A 114 -9.33 19.42 -2.66
CA VAL A 114 -9.61 18.06 -2.17
C VAL A 114 -9.62 18.04 -0.66
N VAL A 115 -10.73 17.55 -0.11
CA VAL A 115 -10.95 17.38 1.32
C VAL A 115 -11.18 15.90 1.58
N TRP A 116 -10.40 15.33 2.49
CA TRP A 116 -10.54 13.97 2.98
C TRP A 116 -11.27 13.98 4.32
N ILE A 117 -12.33 13.20 4.41
CA ILE A 117 -13.03 12.91 5.65
C ILE A 117 -12.66 11.51 6.13
N THR A 118 -12.17 11.40 7.37
CA THR A 118 -11.96 10.11 8.04
C THR A 118 -12.89 9.93 9.24
N ASN A 119 -13.61 8.81 9.27
CA ASN A 119 -14.58 8.49 10.33
C ASN A 119 -13.93 8.00 11.63
N GLN A 120 -12.67 7.58 11.57
CA GLN A 120 -11.90 7.11 12.70
C GLN A 120 -10.58 7.89 12.76
N ARG A 121 -10.51 8.87 13.67
CA ARG A 121 -9.22 9.26 14.27
C ARG A 121 -9.12 8.46 15.55
N SER A 122 -8.19 7.49 15.63
CA SER A 122 -7.85 6.89 16.92
C SER A 122 -7.22 7.99 17.79
N GLU A 123 -7.59 8.03 19.07
CA GLU A 123 -6.94 8.94 20.05
C GLU A 123 -5.47 8.57 20.24
N GLU A 124 -5.10 7.31 19.98
CA GLU A 124 -3.72 6.86 19.91
C GLU A 124 -3.15 7.18 18.52
N THR A 125 -2.10 8.00 18.49
CA THR A 125 -1.29 8.25 17.30
C THR A 125 -0.60 6.96 16.87
N ASN A 126 -1.23 6.26 15.93
CA ASN A 126 -0.56 5.23 15.15
C ASN A 126 0.40 5.94 14.18
N ASP A 127 1.70 5.66 14.28
CA ASP A 127 2.75 6.27 13.42
C ASP A 127 2.38 6.23 11.93
N VAL A 128 1.67 5.17 11.51
CA VAL A 128 1.16 5.03 10.15
C VAL A 128 0.12 6.10 9.81
N THR A 129 -0.88 6.30 10.65
CA THR A 129 -1.94 7.29 10.41
C THR A 129 -1.36 8.69 10.41
N TYR A 130 -0.45 9.00 11.34
CA TYR A 130 0.29 10.27 11.35
C TYR A 130 1.07 10.49 10.04
N SER A 131 1.84 9.49 9.61
CA SER A 131 2.61 9.55 8.36
C SER A 131 1.70 9.74 7.14
N LEU A 132 0.52 9.11 7.10
CA LEU A 132 -0.44 9.26 6.01
C LEU A 132 -1.09 10.64 6.02
N GLU A 133 -1.52 11.15 7.17
CA GLU A 133 -2.07 12.52 7.28
C GLU A 133 -1.03 13.56 6.82
N HIS A 134 0.23 13.42 7.25
CA HIS A 134 1.30 14.30 6.82
C HIS A 134 1.55 14.23 5.30
N LYS A 135 1.54 13.03 4.71
CA LYS A 135 1.67 12.84 3.25
C LYS A 135 0.51 13.50 2.49
N MET A 136 -0.71 13.41 3.02
CA MET A 136 -1.90 14.06 2.46
C MET A 136 -1.76 15.58 2.46
N LEU A 137 -1.39 16.14 3.62
CA LEU A 137 -1.20 17.58 3.80
C LEU A 137 -0.08 18.12 2.90
N SER A 138 1.04 17.39 2.75
CA SER A 138 2.15 17.82 1.89
C SER A 138 1.78 17.89 0.40
N HIS A 139 0.70 17.21 -0.01
CA HIS A 139 0.14 17.26 -1.37
C HIS A 139 -1.07 18.21 -1.47
N GLY A 140 -1.34 18.98 -0.41
CA GLY A 140 -2.44 19.93 -0.35
C GLY A 140 -3.83 19.31 -0.21
N VAL A 141 -3.92 18.07 0.26
CA VAL A 141 -5.19 17.43 0.62
C VAL A 141 -5.48 17.73 2.09
N GLN A 142 -6.63 18.35 2.37
CA GLN A 142 -7.04 18.66 3.74
C GLN A 142 -7.63 17.41 4.40
N VAL A 143 -7.27 17.10 5.65
CA VAL A 143 -7.84 15.95 6.38
C VAL A 143 -8.69 16.47 7.54
N LEU A 144 -10.01 16.24 7.45
CA LEU A 144 -10.99 16.71 8.41
C LEU A 144 -11.64 15.56 9.19
N PRO A 145 -12.09 15.81 10.44
CA PRO A 145 -12.94 14.88 11.16
C PRO A 145 -14.25 14.61 10.40
N ALA A 146 -14.76 13.38 10.49
CA ALA A 146 -16.03 13.05 9.83
C ALA A 146 -17.27 13.68 10.41
N ARG A 147 -17.21 14.28 11.59
CA ARG A 147 -18.36 14.87 12.28
C ARG A 147 -18.16 16.37 12.46
N GLY A 148 -19.27 17.08 12.61
CA GLY A 148 -19.30 18.51 12.86
C GLY A 148 -19.84 19.31 11.68
N GLN A 149 -20.09 20.59 11.91
CA GLN A 149 -20.68 21.48 10.92
C GLN A 149 -19.79 21.63 9.68
N GLU A 150 -18.47 21.64 9.86
CA GLU A 150 -17.52 21.76 8.77
C GLU A 150 -17.63 20.60 7.76
N ALA A 151 -17.83 19.36 8.24
CA ALA A 151 -18.04 18.20 7.37
C ALA A 151 -19.34 18.32 6.55
N ILE A 152 -20.41 18.81 7.18
CA ILE A 152 -21.71 19.04 6.54
C ILE A 152 -21.59 20.15 5.49
N ASP A 153 -20.96 21.28 5.85
CA ASP A 153 -20.79 22.44 4.97
C ASP A 153 -19.95 22.07 3.74
N ASN A 154 -18.87 21.31 3.92
CA ASN A 154 -18.07 20.81 2.81
C ASN A 154 -18.87 19.87 1.90
N ALA A 155 -19.67 18.96 2.46
CA ALA A 155 -20.50 18.05 1.68
C ALA A 155 -21.57 18.77 0.86
N LEU A 156 -22.19 19.82 1.43
CA LEU A 156 -23.17 20.63 0.74
C LEU A 156 -22.54 21.46 -0.39
N LYS A 157 -21.35 22.02 -0.16
CA LYS A 157 -20.61 22.84 -1.14
C LYS A 157 -19.89 22.03 -2.20
N ALA A 158 -19.57 20.76 -1.94
CA ALA A 158 -18.81 19.92 -2.86
C ALA A 158 -19.48 19.86 -4.25
N ASP A 159 -18.64 19.83 -5.27
CA ASP A 159 -19.04 19.51 -6.65
C ASP A 159 -19.14 18.00 -6.85
N LEU A 160 -18.31 17.22 -6.14
CA LEU A 160 -18.26 15.76 -6.17
C LEU A 160 -17.98 15.21 -4.77
N VAL A 161 -18.71 14.17 -4.38
CA VAL A 161 -18.46 13.40 -3.16
C VAL A 161 -18.13 11.97 -3.56
N VAL A 162 -16.98 11.46 -3.14
CA VAL A 162 -16.60 10.06 -3.33
C VAL A 162 -16.77 9.32 -2.01
N LEU A 163 -17.70 8.37 -1.97
CA LEU A 163 -17.81 7.45 -0.84
C LEU A 163 -16.90 6.25 -1.07
N ASN A 164 -15.88 6.10 -0.24
CA ASN A 164 -14.94 4.99 -0.31
C ASN A 164 -15.41 3.82 0.56
N THR A 165 -15.64 2.68 -0.09
CA THR A 165 -16.21 1.45 0.45
C THR A 165 -17.69 1.50 0.81
N ALA A 166 -18.31 0.33 0.96
CA ALA A 166 -19.70 0.22 1.44
C ALA A 166 -19.88 0.75 2.88
N VAL A 167 -18.80 0.77 3.68
CA VAL A 167 -18.86 1.23 5.07
C VAL A 167 -19.10 2.74 5.15
N ALA A 168 -18.59 3.52 4.19
CA ALA A 168 -18.80 4.96 4.13
C ALA A 168 -20.29 5.35 3.97
N GLY A 169 -21.17 4.44 3.52
CA GLY A 169 -22.61 4.72 3.46
C GLY A 169 -23.23 5.10 4.81
N LYS A 170 -22.69 4.57 5.92
CA LYS A 170 -23.13 4.90 7.29
C LYS A 170 -22.92 6.37 7.65
N TRP A 171 -21.94 7.01 7.02
CA TRP A 171 -21.62 8.42 7.28
C TRP A 171 -22.75 9.35 6.85
N LEU A 172 -23.48 9.01 5.77
CA LEU A 172 -24.58 9.82 5.25
C LEU A 172 -25.64 10.08 6.32
N ASP A 173 -26.17 9.03 6.95
CA ASP A 173 -27.20 9.19 7.98
C ASP A 173 -26.64 9.74 9.29
N ALA A 174 -25.43 9.30 9.67
CA ALA A 174 -24.83 9.68 10.93
C ALA A 174 -24.47 11.17 10.99
N VAL A 175 -24.14 11.78 9.84
CA VAL A 175 -23.58 13.13 9.77
C VAL A 175 -24.46 14.09 9.00
N LEU A 176 -24.91 13.72 7.79
CA LEU A 176 -25.68 14.65 6.96
C LEU A 176 -27.16 14.73 7.37
N LYS A 177 -27.73 13.67 7.95
CA LYS A 177 -29.11 13.64 8.45
C LYS A 177 -30.11 14.15 7.39
N ASP A 178 -30.79 15.26 7.65
CA ASP A 178 -31.80 15.84 6.76
C ASP A 178 -31.20 16.42 5.45
N HIS A 179 -29.87 16.61 5.40
CA HIS A 179 -29.16 17.07 4.21
C HIS A 179 -28.84 15.96 3.20
N VAL A 180 -29.04 14.69 3.54
CA VAL A 180 -28.71 13.56 2.65
C VAL A 180 -29.28 13.74 1.23
N PRO A 181 -30.57 14.05 1.02
CA PRO A 181 -31.13 14.18 -0.32
C PRO A 181 -30.43 15.22 -1.22
N GLN A 182 -29.84 16.26 -0.62
CA GLN A 182 -29.13 17.32 -1.36
C GLN A 182 -27.75 16.87 -1.85
N VAL A 183 -27.14 15.89 -1.17
CA VAL A 183 -25.79 15.41 -1.47
C VAL A 183 -25.80 14.18 -2.38
N LEU A 184 -26.83 13.31 -2.28
CA LEU A 184 -26.92 12.07 -3.07
C LEU A 184 -26.61 12.23 -4.58
N PRO A 185 -27.15 13.24 -5.30
CA PRO A 185 -26.89 13.40 -6.74
C PRO A 185 -25.44 13.78 -7.08
N LYS A 186 -24.62 14.11 -6.08
CA LYS A 186 -23.20 14.45 -6.22
C LYS A 186 -22.29 13.27 -5.86
N ILE A 187 -22.86 12.15 -5.42
CA ILE A 187 -22.09 11.02 -4.91
C ILE A 187 -21.70 10.07 -6.04
N LEU A 188 -20.41 9.79 -6.11
CA LEU A 188 -19.85 8.63 -6.80
C LEU A 188 -19.38 7.62 -5.75
N TRP A 189 -20.02 6.47 -5.67
CA TRP A 189 -19.73 5.49 -4.64
C TRP A 189 -18.71 4.46 -5.14
N TRP A 190 -17.49 4.48 -4.60
CA TRP A 190 -16.45 3.54 -4.98
C TRP A 190 -16.44 2.32 -4.04
N ILE A 191 -16.77 1.15 -4.59
CA ILE A 191 -16.92 -0.09 -3.83
C ILE A 191 -15.86 -1.10 -4.28
N HIS A 192 -15.04 -1.52 -3.32
CA HIS A 192 -13.85 -2.36 -3.56
C HIS A 192 -14.02 -3.81 -3.07
N GLU A 193 -15.11 -4.10 -2.35
CA GLU A 193 -15.21 -5.34 -1.56
C GLU A 193 -16.35 -6.25 -2.00
N MET A 194 -16.12 -7.56 -2.00
CA MET A 194 -17.15 -8.58 -2.19
C MET A 194 -17.56 -9.22 -0.85
N ARG A 195 -18.01 -8.40 0.11
CA ARG A 195 -18.31 -8.86 1.48
C ARG A 195 -19.81 -9.02 1.73
N GLY A 196 -20.22 -10.25 2.01
CA GLY A 196 -21.64 -10.60 2.21
C GLY A 196 -22.34 -9.87 3.36
N HIS A 197 -21.63 -9.42 4.39
CA HIS A 197 -22.26 -8.73 5.53
C HIS A 197 -22.61 -7.26 5.26
N TYR A 198 -22.13 -6.68 4.15
CA TYR A 198 -22.45 -5.30 3.75
C TYR A 198 -23.83 -5.17 3.10
N PHE A 199 -24.48 -6.26 2.69
CA PHE A 199 -25.85 -6.23 2.17
C PHE A 199 -26.86 -6.11 3.32
N LYS A 200 -26.87 -4.96 3.98
CA LYS A 200 -27.86 -4.50 4.96
C LYS A 200 -28.16 -3.03 4.68
N LEU A 201 -29.39 -2.60 4.96
CA LEU A 201 -29.85 -1.24 4.69
C LEU A 201 -28.95 -0.16 5.35
N GLU A 202 -28.43 -0.44 6.55
CA GLU A 202 -27.50 0.47 7.25
C GLU A 202 -26.25 0.85 6.44
N TYR A 203 -25.82 0.01 5.49
CA TYR A 203 -24.66 0.28 4.65
C TYR A 203 -25.05 0.89 3.30
N VAL A 204 -26.16 0.45 2.71
CA VAL A 204 -26.40 0.64 1.26
C VAL A 204 -27.78 1.17 0.90
N LYS A 205 -28.61 1.60 1.87
CA LYS A 205 -29.99 2.07 1.58
C LYS A 205 -30.05 3.23 0.58
N HIS A 206 -29.00 4.06 0.54
CA HIS A 206 -28.91 5.23 -0.33
C HIS A 206 -28.34 4.93 -1.72
N LEU A 207 -27.85 3.71 -1.94
CA LEU A 207 -27.16 3.31 -3.16
C LEU A 207 -27.97 3.53 -4.46
N PRO A 208 -29.31 3.35 -4.52
CA PRO A 208 -30.08 3.63 -5.73
C PRO A 208 -30.13 5.10 -6.14
N LEU A 209 -29.85 6.01 -5.21
CA LEU A 209 -30.07 7.44 -5.36
C LEU A 209 -28.79 8.23 -5.64
N VAL A 210 -27.63 7.57 -5.64
CA VAL A 210 -26.36 8.23 -5.96
C VAL A 210 -26.18 8.39 -7.47
N ALA A 211 -25.30 9.30 -7.88
CA ALA A 211 -25.05 9.58 -9.31
C ALA A 211 -24.47 8.36 -10.05
N GLY A 212 -23.65 7.57 -9.36
CA GLY A 212 -23.11 6.33 -9.89
C GLY A 212 -22.31 5.55 -8.88
N ALA A 213 -21.97 4.32 -9.23
CA ALA A 213 -21.06 3.46 -8.48
C ALA A 213 -19.84 3.12 -9.34
N MET A 214 -18.65 3.25 -8.77
CA MET A 214 -17.41 2.71 -9.34
C MET A 214 -17.08 1.40 -8.66
N ILE A 215 -16.74 0.38 -9.45
CA ILE A 215 -16.47 -0.96 -8.96
C ILE A 215 -15.22 -1.53 -9.65
N ASP A 216 -14.36 -2.19 -8.88
CA ASP A 216 -13.00 -2.55 -9.31
C ASP A 216 -12.92 -3.63 -10.41
N SER A 217 -13.99 -4.38 -10.62
CA SER A 217 -14.02 -5.44 -11.63
C SER A 217 -15.44 -5.79 -12.08
N HIS A 218 -15.56 -6.41 -13.26
CA HIS A 218 -16.83 -6.95 -13.74
C HIS A 218 -17.41 -8.01 -12.80
N THR A 219 -16.57 -8.88 -12.24
CA THR A 219 -17.01 -9.90 -11.27
C THR A 219 -17.58 -9.28 -10.01
N THR A 220 -16.94 -8.24 -9.49
CA THR A 220 -17.44 -7.49 -8.32
C THR A 220 -18.73 -6.75 -8.67
N ALA A 221 -18.83 -6.16 -9.86
CA ALA A 221 -20.03 -5.45 -10.29
C ALA A 221 -21.25 -6.37 -10.39
N GLU A 222 -21.10 -7.54 -11.01
CA GLU A 222 -22.17 -8.53 -11.08
C GLU A 222 -22.52 -9.08 -9.69
N TYR A 223 -21.52 -9.35 -8.84
CA TYR A 223 -21.76 -9.76 -7.46
C TYR A 223 -22.61 -8.75 -6.70
N TRP A 224 -22.29 -7.45 -6.79
CA TRP A 224 -23.06 -6.40 -6.15
C TRP A 224 -24.46 -6.29 -6.72
N LYS A 225 -24.60 -6.27 -8.05
CA LYS A 225 -25.89 -6.20 -8.75
C LYS A 225 -26.84 -7.33 -8.34
N THR A 226 -26.37 -8.58 -8.36
CA THR A 226 -27.18 -9.74 -7.95
C THR A 226 -27.52 -9.67 -6.47
N ARG A 227 -26.54 -9.39 -5.60
CA ARG A 227 -26.75 -9.45 -4.15
C ARG A 227 -27.60 -8.30 -3.61
N THR A 228 -27.51 -7.08 -4.15
CA THR A 228 -28.41 -5.98 -3.76
C THR A 228 -29.84 -6.25 -4.21
N HIS A 229 -30.02 -6.78 -5.43
CA HIS A 229 -31.33 -7.15 -5.94
C HIS A 229 -31.96 -8.29 -5.13
N ASP A 230 -31.25 -9.40 -4.95
CA ASP A 230 -31.81 -10.61 -4.37
C ASP A 230 -32.09 -10.45 -2.89
N ARG A 231 -31.18 -9.81 -2.15
CA ARG A 231 -31.26 -9.70 -0.68
C ARG A 231 -31.98 -8.47 -0.18
N LEU A 232 -31.90 -7.35 -0.91
CA LEU A 232 -32.42 -6.06 -0.45
C LEU A 232 -33.47 -5.45 -1.38
N LYS A 233 -33.70 -6.02 -2.58
CA LYS A 233 -34.56 -5.43 -3.61
C LYS A 233 -34.13 -4.01 -4.00
N ILE A 234 -32.83 -3.75 -3.91
CA ILE A 234 -32.18 -2.48 -4.22
C ILE A 234 -31.59 -2.58 -5.63
N GLN A 235 -31.97 -1.64 -6.50
CA GLN A 235 -31.37 -1.49 -7.81
C GLN A 235 -30.02 -0.77 -7.69
N MET A 236 -29.00 -1.28 -8.39
CA MET A 236 -27.72 -0.60 -8.51
C MET A 236 -27.88 0.68 -9.35
N PRO A 237 -27.20 1.78 -8.99
CA PRO A 237 -27.14 2.98 -9.81
C PRO A 237 -26.33 2.71 -11.08
N GLN A 238 -26.15 3.74 -11.92
CA GLN A 238 -25.24 3.66 -13.05
C GLN A 238 -23.87 3.17 -12.57
N THR A 239 -23.44 2.01 -13.07
CA THR A 239 -22.26 1.31 -12.57
C THR A 239 -21.15 1.36 -13.60
N TYR A 240 -19.97 1.78 -13.14
CA TYR A 240 -18.76 1.88 -13.94
C TYR A 240 -17.72 0.91 -13.40
N VAL A 241 -17.20 0.05 -14.26
CA VAL A 241 -16.09 -0.82 -13.91
C VAL A 241 -14.79 -0.06 -14.12
N VAL A 242 -14.03 0.14 -13.04
CA VAL A 242 -12.78 0.89 -13.03
C VAL A 242 -11.71 0.00 -12.41
N HIS A 243 -10.89 -0.63 -13.24
CA HIS A 243 -9.80 -1.46 -12.76
C HIS A 243 -8.76 -0.64 -11.99
N LEU A 244 -8.25 -1.23 -10.92
CA LEU A 244 -7.23 -0.61 -10.09
C LEU A 244 -5.91 -0.50 -10.87
N GLY A 245 -5.38 0.71 -10.95
CA GLY A 245 -4.05 0.96 -11.50
C GLY A 245 -2.97 0.76 -10.44
N ASN A 246 -1.74 0.50 -10.90
CA ASN A 246 -0.55 0.55 -10.05
C ASN A 246 -0.03 1.99 -9.97
N SER A 247 0.60 2.35 -8.84
CA SER A 247 1.23 3.66 -8.72
C SER A 247 2.41 3.80 -9.69
N LYS A 248 2.62 5.02 -10.19
CA LYS A 248 3.73 5.30 -11.12
C LYS A 248 5.09 4.96 -10.52
N GLU A 249 5.28 5.29 -9.24
CA GLU A 249 6.50 4.98 -8.48
C GLU A 249 6.81 3.48 -8.49
N LEU A 250 5.80 2.62 -8.29
CA LEU A 250 5.99 1.17 -8.32
C LEU A 250 6.42 0.68 -9.71
N MET A 251 5.83 1.25 -10.77
CA MET A 251 6.17 0.92 -12.15
C MET A 251 7.58 1.38 -12.52
N GLU A 252 7.98 2.59 -12.12
CA GLU A 252 9.34 3.12 -12.36
C GLU A 252 10.41 2.24 -11.72
N VAL A 253 10.19 1.76 -10.49
CA VAL A 253 11.11 0.81 -9.83
C VAL A 253 11.15 -0.53 -10.55
N ALA A 254 10.01 -1.00 -11.08
CA ALA A 254 9.96 -2.26 -11.82
C ALA A 254 10.70 -2.18 -13.17
N GLU A 255 10.70 -1.02 -13.82
CA GLU A 255 11.33 -0.79 -15.12
C GLU A 255 12.85 -0.53 -15.04
N ASP A 256 13.35 0.03 -13.93
CA ASP A 256 14.79 0.26 -13.72
C ASP A 256 15.49 -1.00 -13.18
N ASN A 257 16.17 -1.73 -14.07
CA ASN A 257 16.94 -2.93 -13.74
C ASN A 257 18.04 -2.71 -12.70
N VAL A 258 18.68 -1.54 -12.67
CA VAL A 258 19.76 -1.23 -11.72
C VAL A 258 19.16 -0.98 -10.34
N ALA A 259 18.12 -0.14 -10.26
CA ALA A 259 17.40 0.10 -9.02
C ALA A 259 16.82 -1.20 -8.46
N ARG A 260 16.18 -2.02 -9.30
CA ARG A 260 15.63 -3.33 -8.93
C ARG A 260 16.70 -4.25 -8.33
N ARG A 261 17.88 -4.33 -8.95
CA ARG A 261 19.00 -5.15 -8.45
C ARG A 261 19.51 -4.66 -7.10
N VAL A 262 19.76 -3.35 -6.96
CA VAL A 262 20.25 -2.77 -5.70
C VAL A 262 19.25 -2.99 -4.57
N LEU A 263 17.95 -2.80 -4.83
CA LEU A 263 16.90 -3.04 -3.86
C LEU A 263 16.82 -4.52 -3.47
N ARG A 264 16.93 -5.43 -4.45
CA ARG A 264 16.96 -6.88 -4.20
C ARG A 264 18.10 -7.28 -3.28
N GLU A 265 19.33 -6.84 -3.59
CA GLU A 265 20.52 -7.15 -2.79
C GLU A 265 20.34 -6.61 -1.35
N HIS A 266 19.92 -5.36 -1.21
CA HIS A 266 19.72 -4.72 0.09
C HIS A 266 18.66 -5.44 0.96
N ILE A 267 17.49 -5.77 0.37
CA ILE A 267 16.43 -6.43 1.13
C ILE A 267 16.82 -7.87 1.48
N ARG A 268 17.46 -8.62 0.58
CA ARG A 268 17.93 -9.98 0.87
C ARG A 268 18.97 -10.00 1.98
N GLU A 269 19.92 -9.08 1.96
CA GLU A 269 20.89 -8.90 3.05
C GLU A 269 20.18 -8.62 4.38
N SER A 270 19.18 -7.72 4.39
CA SER A 270 18.41 -7.39 5.60
C SER A 270 17.61 -8.58 6.16
N LEU A 271 17.20 -9.51 5.30
CA LEU A 271 16.50 -10.74 5.67
C LEU A 271 17.46 -11.89 6.01
N GLY A 272 18.77 -11.72 5.83
CA GLY A 272 19.77 -12.79 5.99
C GLY A 272 19.65 -13.89 4.94
N VAL A 273 19.18 -13.55 3.73
CA VAL A 273 18.94 -14.47 2.62
C VAL A 273 20.01 -14.28 1.55
N TRP A 274 20.48 -15.38 0.94
CA TRP A 274 21.53 -15.33 -0.08
C TRP A 274 20.96 -14.98 -1.47
N SER A 275 21.84 -14.64 -2.40
CA SER A 275 21.42 -14.26 -3.75
C SER A 275 20.88 -15.45 -4.55
N GLU A 276 21.38 -16.65 -4.30
CA GLU A 276 20.99 -17.90 -4.93
C GLU A 276 19.73 -18.56 -4.31
N ASP A 277 19.31 -18.10 -3.13
CA ASP A 277 18.15 -18.64 -2.44
C ASP A 277 16.85 -18.24 -3.14
N LEU A 278 15.83 -19.11 -3.02
CA LEU A 278 14.49 -18.89 -3.54
C LEU A 278 13.60 -18.24 -2.48
N VAL A 279 13.05 -17.07 -2.80
CA VAL A 279 12.22 -16.28 -1.90
C VAL A 279 10.77 -16.26 -2.38
N PHE A 280 9.90 -16.90 -1.61
CA PHE A 280 8.45 -16.86 -1.77
C PHE A 280 7.88 -15.81 -0.85
N ALA A 281 7.01 -14.95 -1.33
CA ALA A 281 6.40 -13.93 -0.48
C ALA A 281 4.88 -13.85 -0.63
N ILE A 282 4.23 -13.58 0.49
CA ILE A 282 2.88 -13.06 0.54
C ILE A 282 2.94 -11.61 1.04
N ILE A 283 2.42 -10.69 0.24
CA ILE A 283 2.46 -9.25 0.52
C ILE A 283 1.02 -8.74 0.59
N ASN A 284 0.51 -8.58 1.80
CA ASN A 284 -0.83 -8.06 2.10
C ASN A 284 -1.00 -7.89 3.62
N SER A 285 -2.11 -7.29 4.04
CA SER A 285 -2.46 -7.24 5.46
C SER A 285 -2.68 -8.65 6.04
N VAL A 286 -2.09 -8.92 7.21
CA VAL A 286 -2.24 -10.21 7.90
C VAL A 286 -3.66 -10.36 8.46
N SER A 287 -4.46 -11.22 7.82
CA SER A 287 -5.83 -11.51 8.25
C SER A 287 -6.33 -12.85 7.70
N ARG A 288 -7.29 -13.49 8.38
CA ARG A 288 -7.75 -14.85 8.04
C ARG A 288 -8.17 -15.05 6.57
N GLY A 289 -8.73 -14.02 5.94
CA GLY A 289 -9.19 -14.10 4.54
C GLY A 289 -8.06 -13.95 3.51
N LYS A 290 -6.82 -13.74 3.92
CA LYS A 290 -5.71 -13.42 3.02
C LYS A 290 -4.78 -14.59 2.75
N GLY A 291 -4.96 -15.72 3.44
CA GLY A 291 -4.33 -17.00 3.09
C GLY A 291 -2.89 -17.18 3.57
N GLN A 292 -2.42 -16.38 4.55
CA GLN A 292 -1.07 -16.54 5.11
C GLN A 292 -0.88 -17.92 5.76
N ASP A 293 -1.93 -18.46 6.39
CA ASP A 293 -1.94 -19.80 6.98
C ASP A 293 -1.78 -20.89 5.91
N LEU A 294 -2.53 -20.82 4.82
CA LEU A 294 -2.41 -21.72 3.68
C LEU A 294 -1.03 -21.61 3.02
N PHE A 295 -0.50 -20.40 2.91
CA PHE A 295 0.84 -20.15 2.36
C PHE A 295 1.92 -20.83 3.22
N LEU A 296 1.92 -20.62 4.54
CA LEU A 296 2.90 -21.23 5.44
C LEU A 296 2.77 -22.75 5.52
N GLN A 297 1.53 -23.28 5.47
CA GLN A 297 1.30 -24.73 5.42
C GLN A 297 1.86 -25.35 4.13
N ALA A 298 1.57 -24.76 2.97
CA ALA A 298 2.07 -25.23 1.69
C ALA A 298 3.61 -25.13 1.60
N PHE A 299 4.18 -24.05 2.14
CA PHE A 299 5.63 -23.87 2.22
C PHE A 299 6.26 -24.99 3.06
N TYR A 300 5.74 -25.24 4.26
CA TYR A 300 6.22 -26.32 5.13
C TYR A 300 6.11 -27.70 4.47
N GLN A 301 4.96 -28.01 3.85
CA GLN A 301 4.78 -29.27 3.11
C GLN A 301 5.79 -29.41 1.95
N SER A 302 6.14 -28.31 1.29
CA SER A 302 7.14 -28.31 0.22
C SER A 302 8.53 -28.64 0.76
N LEU A 303 8.92 -28.08 1.90
CA LEU A 303 10.18 -28.41 2.58
C LEU A 303 10.25 -29.91 2.93
N GLN A 304 9.17 -30.45 3.49
CA GLN A 304 9.08 -31.89 3.79
C GLN A 304 9.23 -32.75 2.53
N LEU A 305 8.58 -32.36 1.44
CA LEU A 305 8.64 -33.08 0.17
C LEU A 305 10.06 -33.07 -0.42
N ILE A 306 10.76 -31.93 -0.37
CA ILE A 306 12.14 -31.80 -0.82
C ILE A 306 13.05 -32.75 -0.04
N GLN A 307 12.90 -32.79 1.30
CA GLN A 307 13.67 -33.67 2.15
C GLN A 307 13.38 -35.16 1.86
N GLN A 308 12.10 -35.53 1.78
CA GLN A 308 11.67 -36.91 1.52
C GLN A 308 12.14 -37.42 0.15
N LYS A 309 12.01 -36.59 -0.89
CA LYS A 309 12.41 -36.94 -2.26
C LYS A 309 13.89 -36.66 -2.55
N LYS A 310 14.65 -36.13 -1.59
CA LYS A 310 16.06 -35.75 -1.73
C LYS A 310 16.31 -34.86 -2.95
N LEU A 311 15.41 -33.91 -3.19
CA LEU A 311 15.52 -32.99 -4.33
C LEU A 311 16.69 -32.02 -4.10
N LYS A 312 17.47 -31.79 -5.15
CA LYS A 312 18.53 -30.76 -5.14
C LYS A 312 17.92 -29.44 -5.62
N VAL A 313 17.59 -28.57 -4.67
CA VAL A 313 17.05 -27.23 -4.93
C VAL A 313 17.82 -26.21 -4.09
N PRO A 314 17.87 -24.93 -4.49
CA PRO A 314 18.37 -23.88 -3.61
C PRO A 314 17.57 -23.82 -2.31
N THR A 315 18.16 -23.23 -1.26
CA THR A 315 17.44 -23.00 -0.01
C THR A 315 16.24 -22.11 -0.29
N MET A 316 15.12 -22.42 0.35
CA MET A 316 13.85 -21.71 0.18
C MET A 316 13.54 -20.91 1.43
N HIS A 317 13.04 -19.70 1.22
CA HIS A 317 12.54 -18.82 2.27
C HIS A 317 11.11 -18.38 1.98
N ALA A 318 10.33 -18.21 3.04
CA ALA A 318 9.00 -17.61 3.01
C ALA A 318 9.03 -16.24 3.69
N VAL A 319 8.44 -15.23 3.06
CA VAL A 319 8.37 -13.88 3.60
C VAL A 319 6.90 -13.45 3.69
N VAL A 320 6.48 -13.03 4.89
CA VAL A 320 5.15 -12.47 5.15
C VAL A 320 5.30 -10.97 5.37
N VAL A 321 4.97 -10.17 4.36
CA VAL A 321 5.06 -8.70 4.41
C VAL A 321 3.69 -8.11 4.71
N GLY A 322 3.61 -7.27 5.75
CA GLY A 322 2.34 -6.69 6.22
C GLY A 322 1.92 -7.16 7.61
N SER A 323 2.83 -7.78 8.36
CA SER A 323 2.67 -8.12 9.77
C SER A 323 2.42 -6.86 10.61
N ASP A 324 1.72 -6.96 11.73
CA ASP A 324 1.65 -5.87 12.71
C ASP A 324 2.18 -6.39 14.04
N MET A 325 3.51 -6.29 14.18
CA MET A 325 4.23 -6.84 15.34
C MET A 325 3.74 -6.24 16.66
N ASN A 326 3.17 -5.04 16.62
CA ASN A 326 2.70 -4.31 17.79
C ASN A 326 1.25 -4.67 18.14
N ALA A 327 0.42 -5.03 17.15
CA ALA A 327 -0.99 -5.34 17.38
C ALA A 327 -1.25 -6.71 18.03
N GLN A 328 -0.25 -7.62 18.02
CA GLN A 328 -0.30 -8.96 18.63
C GLN A 328 -1.65 -9.70 18.40
N THR A 329 -2.16 -9.64 17.17
CA THR A 329 -3.47 -10.22 16.89
C THR A 329 -3.43 -11.74 17.09
N LYS A 330 -4.53 -12.33 17.59
CA LYS A 330 -4.65 -13.79 17.77
C LYS A 330 -4.24 -14.59 16.54
N PHE A 331 -4.54 -14.08 15.34
CA PHE A 331 -4.19 -14.76 14.10
C PHE A 331 -2.70 -14.69 13.79
N GLU A 332 -2.05 -13.54 13.99
CA GLU A 332 -0.60 -13.41 13.82
C GLU A 332 0.16 -14.31 14.81
N THR A 333 -0.28 -14.38 16.07
CA THR A 333 0.28 -15.30 17.06
C THR A 333 0.20 -16.75 16.58
N GLN A 334 -0.93 -17.17 16.03
CA GLN A 334 -1.10 -18.52 15.48
C GLN A 334 -0.12 -18.83 14.33
N LEU A 335 0.12 -17.87 13.43
CA LEU A 335 1.09 -18.03 12.34
C LEU A 335 2.52 -18.20 12.89
N ARG A 336 2.90 -17.41 13.90
CA ARG A 336 4.22 -17.50 14.53
C ARG A 336 4.41 -18.79 15.32
N GLU A 337 3.38 -19.21 16.08
CA GLU A 337 3.37 -20.50 16.77
C GLU A 337 3.52 -21.67 15.79
N PHE A 338 2.87 -21.59 14.62
CA PHE A 338 3.03 -22.60 13.57
C PHE A 338 4.50 -22.68 13.10
N VAL A 339 5.15 -21.54 12.84
CA VAL A 339 6.56 -21.48 12.42
C VAL A 339 7.48 -22.06 13.49
N VAL A 340 7.25 -21.71 14.76
CA VAL A 340 8.04 -22.23 15.89
C VAL A 340 7.84 -23.73 16.09
N LYS A 341 6.59 -24.20 16.09
CA LYS A 341 6.23 -25.60 16.30
C LYS A 341 6.83 -26.53 15.24
N ASN A 342 6.96 -26.04 14.01
CA ASN A 342 7.50 -26.81 12.89
C ASN A 342 9.01 -26.60 12.68
N ALA A 343 9.69 -25.84 13.55
CA ALA A 343 11.13 -25.60 13.51
C ALA A 343 11.62 -24.99 12.17
N ILE A 344 10.89 -24.02 11.62
CA ILE A 344 11.21 -23.33 10.35
C ILE A 344 11.46 -21.82 10.54
N GLN A 345 11.90 -21.41 11.74
CA GLN A 345 12.12 -20.00 12.09
C GLN A 345 13.26 -19.34 11.29
N ASP A 346 14.22 -20.12 10.82
CA ASP A 346 15.34 -19.71 9.98
C ASP A 346 14.94 -19.50 8.51
N GLN A 347 13.80 -20.05 8.10
CA GLN A 347 13.30 -19.99 6.72
C GLN A 347 12.08 -19.08 6.57
N VAL A 348 11.41 -18.69 7.65
CA VAL A 348 10.20 -17.85 7.59
C VAL A 348 10.44 -16.48 8.23
N HIS A 349 10.27 -15.43 7.43
CA HIS A 349 10.51 -14.04 7.80
C HIS A 349 9.20 -13.25 7.89
N PHE A 350 8.96 -12.60 9.02
CA PHE A 350 7.83 -11.68 9.18
C PHE A 350 8.31 -10.24 9.09
N VAL A 351 7.78 -9.50 8.12
CA VAL A 351 8.10 -8.09 7.88
C VAL A 351 6.89 -7.23 8.28
N ASN A 352 7.15 -6.22 9.11
CA ASN A 352 6.13 -5.29 9.57
C ASN A 352 5.49 -4.54 8.38
N LYS A 353 4.25 -4.06 8.54
CA LYS A 353 3.57 -3.23 7.55
C LYS A 353 4.44 -2.04 7.14
N THR A 354 4.50 -1.77 5.84
CA THR A 354 5.36 -0.75 5.25
C THR A 354 4.69 -0.05 4.07
N LEU A 355 5.04 1.21 3.86
CA LEU A 355 4.71 1.98 2.65
C LEU A 355 5.64 1.63 1.49
N ALA A 356 6.86 1.15 1.78
CA ALA A 356 7.87 0.80 0.79
C ALA A 356 7.75 -0.68 0.42
N VAL A 357 6.73 -1.03 -0.38
CA VAL A 357 6.49 -2.41 -0.83
C VAL A 357 7.37 -2.78 -2.03
N ALA A 358 7.71 -1.81 -2.90
CA ALA A 358 8.48 -2.04 -4.11
C ALA A 358 9.83 -2.77 -3.87
N PRO A 359 10.63 -2.44 -2.83
CA PRO A 359 11.85 -3.18 -2.53
C PRO A 359 11.62 -4.67 -2.25
N TYR A 360 10.53 -5.01 -1.55
CA TYR A 360 10.20 -6.42 -1.27
C TYR A 360 9.74 -7.14 -2.52
N LEU A 361 9.00 -6.48 -3.42
CA LEU A 361 8.64 -7.03 -4.72
C LEU A 361 9.87 -7.29 -5.60
N ALA A 362 10.90 -6.43 -5.53
CA ALA A 362 12.16 -6.64 -6.24
C ALA A 362 12.99 -7.81 -5.67
N ALA A 363 12.86 -8.07 -4.37
CA ALA A 363 13.66 -9.05 -3.65
C ALA A 363 13.18 -10.51 -3.77
N ILE A 364 11.93 -10.71 -4.18
CA ILE A 364 11.27 -12.02 -4.22
C ILE A 364 11.42 -12.69 -5.58
N ASP A 365 11.29 -14.01 -5.60
CA ASP A 365 11.27 -14.79 -6.85
C ASP A 365 9.83 -15.19 -7.21
N VAL A 366 9.02 -15.41 -6.19
CA VAL A 366 7.63 -15.88 -6.33
C VAL A 366 6.72 -15.06 -5.42
N LEU A 367 5.78 -14.33 -6.04
CA LEU A 367 4.69 -13.69 -5.32
C LEU A 367 3.50 -14.66 -5.23
N VAL A 368 3.00 -14.89 -4.02
CA VAL A 368 1.84 -15.73 -3.72
C VAL A 368 0.63 -14.85 -3.41
N GLN A 369 -0.46 -15.05 -4.15
CA GLN A 369 -1.77 -14.45 -3.87
C GLN A 369 -2.83 -15.55 -3.79
N ASN A 370 -3.27 -15.86 -2.57
CA ASN A 370 -4.21 -16.94 -2.27
C ASN A 370 -5.33 -16.46 -1.32
N SER A 371 -5.77 -15.22 -1.48
CA SER A 371 -6.87 -14.66 -0.69
C SER A 371 -8.14 -15.50 -0.88
N GLN A 372 -8.83 -15.79 0.22
CA GLN A 372 -10.02 -16.63 0.27
C GLN A 372 -11.27 -15.77 0.42
N VAL A 373 -12.35 -16.15 -0.25
CA VAL A 373 -13.67 -15.58 -0.01
C VAL A 373 -14.25 -16.28 1.22
N SER A 374 -14.37 -15.56 2.34
CA SER A 374 -14.90 -16.13 3.58
C SER A 374 -16.39 -16.48 3.42
N HIS A 375 -16.68 -17.77 3.19
CA HIS A 375 -17.79 -18.62 3.67
C HIS A 375 -18.21 -19.68 2.63
N ASN A 376 -18.18 -20.95 3.06
CA ASN A 376 -18.94 -22.10 2.55
C ASN A 376 -18.89 -22.40 1.04
N PHE A 377 -17.72 -22.29 0.42
CA PHE A 377 -17.46 -23.06 -0.79
C PHE A 377 -16.28 -23.98 -0.52
N ASP A 378 -16.48 -25.28 -0.75
CA ASP A 378 -15.43 -26.27 -0.96
C ASP A 378 -14.70 -25.92 -2.29
N ALA A 379 -14.17 -24.71 -2.38
CA ALA A 379 -13.32 -24.30 -3.47
C ALA A 379 -11.89 -24.67 -3.06
N ALA A 380 -11.24 -25.51 -3.86
CA ALA A 380 -9.82 -25.80 -3.72
C ALA A 380 -9.03 -24.49 -3.60
N PRO A 381 -8.02 -24.41 -2.71
CA PRO A 381 -7.20 -23.21 -2.59
C PRO A 381 -6.57 -22.89 -3.94
N PHE A 382 -6.98 -21.77 -4.55
CA PHE A 382 -6.35 -21.24 -5.74
C PHE A 382 -5.05 -20.56 -5.34
N PHE A 383 -3.92 -21.13 -5.76
CA PHE A 383 -2.61 -20.49 -5.68
C PHE A 383 -2.33 -19.81 -7.01
N LEU A 384 -2.29 -18.48 -7.01
CA LEU A 384 -1.69 -17.72 -8.11
C LEU A 384 -0.21 -17.51 -7.78
N PHE A 385 0.65 -18.09 -8.60
CA PHE A 385 2.09 -17.87 -8.57
C PHE A 385 2.45 -16.93 -9.71
N PHE A 386 3.04 -15.79 -9.37
CA PHE A 386 3.63 -14.90 -10.36
C PHE A 386 5.16 -15.04 -10.27
N PRO A 387 5.82 -15.61 -11.30
CA PRO A 387 7.28 -15.52 -11.39
C PRO A 387 7.66 -14.05 -11.64
N VAL A 388 8.53 -13.51 -10.80
CA VAL A 388 9.07 -12.16 -10.96
C VAL A 388 10.41 -12.28 -11.68
N HIS A 389 10.43 -12.19 -13.01
CA HIS A 389 11.66 -12.21 -13.81
C HIS A 389 11.99 -10.80 -14.33
#